data_AF-A0A5R9NG51-F1
#
_entry.id   AF-A0A5R9NG51-F1
#
_cell.length_a   1.000
_cell.length_b   1.000
_cell.length_c   1.000
_cell.angle_alpha   90.00
_cell.angle_beta   90.00
_cell.angle_gamma   90.00
#
_symmetry.space_group_name_H-M   'P 1'
#
loop_
_entity.id
_entity.type
_entity.pdbx_description
1 polymer ?
#
loop_
_entity_poly.entity_id
_entity_poly.type
_entity_poly.pdbx_seq_one_letter_code
_entity_poly.pdbx_strand_id
1 'polypeptide(L)' 'MTDIDSSSSLTAMCRDRFPRHEWLVADMRNLALDRRFHGLIAWDSFFHLTTDDQRSRLEVFRSHAQPDAA' A
#
# COMPACT_ATOMS: atom_id res chain seq x y z
N MET A 1 -7.99 -8.64 3.40
CA MET A 1 -7.38 -7.34 3.01
C MET A 1 -5.96 -7.62 2.55
N THR A 2 -5.43 -6.81 1.64
CA THR A 2 -4.02 -6.87 1.22
C THR A 2 -3.35 -5.61 1.76
N ASP A 3 -2.36 -5.80 2.63
CA ASP A 3 -1.67 -4.77 3.38
C ASP A 3 -0.18 -4.76 3.01
N ILE A 4 0.42 -3.58 2.92
CA ILE A 4 1.85 -3.41 2.61
C ILE A 4 2.55 -2.56 3.65
N ASP A 5 3.79 -2.90 3.97
CA ASP A 5 4.69 -2.08 4.80
C ASP A 5 6.16 -2.31 4.36
N SER A 6 7.03 -1.32 4.51
CA SER A 6 8.45 -1.47 4.18
C SER A 6 9.24 -2.18 5.29
N SER A 7 8.71 -2.20 6.52
CA SER A 7 9.29 -2.85 7.69
C SER A 7 8.92 -4.33 7.72
N SER A 8 9.94 -5.17 7.52
CA SER A 8 9.80 -6.63 7.61
C SER A 8 9.40 -7.09 9.02
N SER A 9 9.86 -6.41 10.08
CA SER A 9 9.54 -6.77 11.46
C SER A 9 8.09 -6.44 11.83
N LEU A 10 7.58 -5.27 11.44
CA LEU A 10 6.17 -4.93 11.63
C LEU A 10 5.27 -5.87 10.83
N THR A 11 5.63 -6.14 9.57
CA THR A 11 4.89 -7.07 8.72
C THR A 11 4.80 -8.46 9.33
N ALA A 12 5.89 -8.99 9.90
CA ALA A 12 5.89 -10.30 10.56
C ALA A 12 4.92 -10.34 11.76
N MET A 13 4.94 -9.32 12.62
CA MET A 13 4.01 -9.24 13.75
C MET A 13 2.54 -9.16 13.29
N CYS A 14 2.28 -8.40 12.23
CA CYS A 14 0.93 -8.28 11.66
C CYS A 14 0.44 -9.60 11.04
N ARG A 15 1.32 -10.39 10.41
CA ARG A 15 0.99 -11.73 9.91
C ARG A 15 0.52 -12.67 11.02
N ASP A 16 1.22 -12.66 12.14
CA ASP A 16 0.85 -13.50 13.29
C ASP A 16 -0.48 -13.06 13.92
N ARG A 17 -0.72 -11.75 14.01
CA ARG A 17 -1.93 -11.18 14.61
C ARG A 17 -3.16 -11.25 13.71
N PHE A 18 -2.97 -11.14 12.40
CA PHE A 18 -4.04 -11.08 11.40
C PHE A 18 -3.76 -12.09 10.26
N PRO A 19 -3.80 -13.40 10.54
CA PRO A 19 -3.38 -14.43 9.58
C PRO A 19 -4.30 -14.58 8.36
N ARG A 20 -5.50 -13.97 8.39
CA ARG A 20 -6.45 -13.96 7.27
C ARG A 20 -6.19 -12.83 6.26
N HIS A 21 -5.28 -11.92 6.58
CA HIS A 21 -4.88 -10.83 5.68
C HIS A 21 -3.63 -11.24 4.90
N GLU A 22 -3.52 -10.72 3.68
CA GLU A 22 -2.31 -10.82 2.90
C GLU A 22 -1.39 -9.66 3.29
N TRP A 23 -0.19 -9.95 3.77
CA TRP A 23 0.77 -8.95 4.21
C TRP A 23 2.02 -9.02 3.35
N LEU A 24 2.38 -7.92 2.67
CA LEU A 24 3.54 -7.85 1.77
C LEU A 24 4.56 -6.86 2.32
N VAL A 25 5.84 -7.26 2.33
CA VAL A 25 6.92 -6.32 2.58
C VAL A 25 7.21 -5.59 1.27
N ALA A 26 6.83 -4.34 1.16
CA ALA A 26 6.97 -3.56 -0.07
C ALA A 26 7.08 -2.05 0.22
N ASP A 27 7.74 -1.35 -0.68
CA ASP A 27 7.73 0.11 -0.72
C ASP A 27 6.59 0.58 -1.62
N MET A 28 5.64 1.36 -1.07
CA MET A 28 4.51 1.88 -1.83
C MET A 28 4.93 2.69 -3.05
N ARG A 29 6.16 3.22 -3.05
CA ARG A 29 6.71 3.98 -4.17
C ARG A 29 6.78 3.14 -5.44
N ASN A 30 7.31 1.93 -5.35
CA ASN A 30 7.54 1.12 -6.54
C ASN A 30 6.57 -0.06 -6.61
N LEU A 31 5.34 0.16 -6.12
CA LEU A 31 4.33 -0.89 -6.04
C LEU A 31 3.83 -1.27 -7.45
N ALA A 32 3.89 -2.55 -7.77
CA ALA A 32 3.45 -3.12 -9.03
C ALA A 32 2.80 -4.49 -8.80
N LEU A 33 1.69 -4.51 -8.06
CA LEU A 33 0.96 -5.75 -7.71
C LEU A 33 0.16 -6.37 -8.87
N ASP A 34 0.06 -5.68 -10.01
CA ASP A 34 -0.80 -6.05 -11.16
C ASP A 34 -2.25 -6.42 -10.76
N ARG A 35 -2.75 -5.73 -9.73
CA ARG A 35 -4.07 -5.96 -9.12
C ARG A 35 -4.75 -4.62 -8.88
N ARG A 36 -6.08 -4.59 -9.00
CA ARG A 36 -6.91 -3.43 -8.71
C ARG A 36 -7.84 -3.71 -7.53
N PHE A 37 -8.05 -2.70 -6.69
CA PHE A 37 -8.85 -2.76 -5.47
C PHE A 37 -10.02 -1.78 -5.55
N HIS A 38 -11.13 -2.12 -4.89
CA HIS A 38 -12.32 -1.26 -4.77
C HIS A 38 -12.12 -0.10 -3.77
N GLY A 39 -10.99 -0.07 -3.07
CA GLY A 39 -10.62 1.00 -2.16
C GLY A 39 -9.15 0.89 -1.78
N LEU A 40 -8.51 2.04 -1.60
CA LEU A 40 -7.13 2.16 -1.15
C LEU A 40 -7.08 3.08 0.06
N ILE A 41 -6.27 2.71 1.06
CA ILE A 41 -6.06 3.51 2.25
C ILE A 41 -4.56 3.69 2.45
N ALA A 42 -4.10 4.95 2.44
CA ALA A 42 -2.75 5.33 2.81
C ALA A 42 -2.80 6.10 4.14
N TRP A 43 -2.97 5.36 5.25
CA TRP A 43 -3.14 5.96 6.57
C TRP A 43 -1.79 6.26 7.23
N ASP A 44 -1.57 7.53 7.58
CA ASP A 44 -0.38 8.01 8.32
C ASP A 44 0.97 7.55 7.71
N SER A 45 0.98 7.33 6.40
CA SER A 45 2.14 6.79 5.69
C SER A 45 2.65 7.76 4.63
N PHE A 46 1.81 8.66 4.14
CA PHE A 46 2.10 9.56 3.01
C PHE A 46 2.96 10.77 3.38
N PHE A 47 2.92 11.22 4.64
CA PHE A 47 3.58 12.46 5.05
C PHE A 47 5.11 12.34 5.15
N HIS A 48 5.65 11.11 5.16
CA HIS A 48 7.09 10.86 5.15
C HIS A 48 7.71 11.04 3.75
N LEU A 49 6.89 11.16 2.72
CA LEU A 49 7.34 11.32 1.34
C LEU A 49 7.66 12.78 1.03
N THR A 50 8.67 12.99 0.19
CA THR A 50 8.93 14.31 -0.40
C THR A 50 7.73 14.77 -1.24
N THR A 51 7.59 16.07 -1.49
CA THR A 51 6.50 16.61 -2.32
C THR A 51 6.45 15.97 -3.72
N ASP A 52 7.61 15.70 -4.31
CA ASP A 52 7.69 15.07 -5.64
C ASP A 52 7.33 13.58 -5.58
N ASP A 53 7.72 12.89 -4.51
CA ASP A 53 7.28 11.52 -4.27
C ASP A 53 5.77 11.45 -4.08
N GLN A 54 5.17 12.34 -3.28
CA GLN A 54 3.72 12.38 -3.07
C GLN A 54 2.96 12.54 -4.40
N ARG A 55 3.41 13.44 -5.30
CA ARG A 55 2.77 13.61 -6.60
C ARG A 55 2.85 12.37 -7.47
N SER A 56 4.04 11.78 -7.60
CA SER A 56 4.23 10.56 -8.39
C SER A 56 3.48 9.35 -7.83
N ARG A 57 3.23 9.29 -6.52
CA ARG A 57 2.50 8.16 -5.91
C ARG A 57 1.02 8.10 -6.27
N LEU A 58 0.39 9.23 -6.62
CA LEU A 58 -1.01 9.20 -7.03
C LEU A 58 -1.22 8.34 -8.28
N GLU A 59 -0.25 8.31 -9.20
CA GLU A 59 -0.29 7.45 -10.39
C GLU A 59 -0.20 5.97 -10.03
N VAL A 60 0.69 5.62 -9.09
CA VAL A 60 0.83 4.26 -8.58
C VAL A 60 -0.48 3.79 -7.94
N PHE A 61 -1.10 4.60 -7.08
CA PHE A 61 -2.39 4.28 -6.47
C PHE A 61 -3.50 4.16 -7.51
N ARG A 62 -3.53 5.05 -8.51
CA ARG A 62 -4.49 4.96 -9.61
C ARG A 62 -4.34 3.69 -10.45
N SER A 63 -3.12 3.18 -10.61
CA SER A 63 -2.88 1.90 -11.30
C SER A 63 -3.49 0.71 -10.53
N HIS A 64 -3.63 0.85 -9.21
CA HIS A 64 -4.21 -0.13 -8.30
C HIS A 64 -5.66 0.15 -7.89
N ALA A 65 -6.28 1.21 -8.41
CA ALA A 65 -7.68 1.55 -8.15
C ALA A 65 -8.61 0.98 -9.23
N GLN A 66 -9.75 0.41 -8.83
CA GLN A 66 -10.86 0.20 -9.76
C GLN A 66 -11.48 1.56 -10.15
N PRO A 67 -12.18 1.66 -11.30
CA PRO A 67 -12.80 2.92 -11.74
C PRO A 67 -13.77 3.54 -10.72
N ASP A 68 -14.38 2.72 -9.87
CA ASP A 68 -15.34 3.09 -8.82
C ASP A 68 -14.73 3.10 -7.41
N ALA A 69 -13.40 2.96 -7.31
CA ALA A 69 -12.69 3.09 -6.05
C ALA A 69 -12.58 4.57 -5.67
N ALA A 70 -13.60 5.05 -4.92
CA ALA A 70 -13.73 6.35 -4.24
C ALA A 70 -13.19 7.60 -4.98
#